data_AF-A0A1V5E8I3-F1
#
_entry.id   AF-A0A1V5E8I3-F1
#
_cell.length_a   1.000
_cell.length_b   1.000
_cell.length_c   1.000
_cell.angle_alpha   90.00
_cell.angle_beta   90.00
_cell.angle_gamma   90.00
#
_symmetry.space_group_name_H-M   'P 1'
#
loop_
_entity.id
_entity.type
_entity.pdbx_description
1 polymer ?
#
loop_
_entity_poly.entity_id
_entity_poly.type
_entity_poly.pdbx_seq_one_letter_code
_entity_poly.pdbx_strand_id
1 'polypeptide(L)'
;MDVCGFELAVVAPAFPKNGRMTVGGCHFLGTAPLEATEIARDPVCPVGESHIPTLLAGQTRRKVGHVGIKSVLAGSDGILDAMRRLCAAGREVVVCDAWQDDHLTMLAMAAVRLDKPVLWVGSAGLAESLPLVLGLGASAADRKPVVVIAGSVSAVTRGQVEMLRQRADVAYIEADPCAFLKPDAAQAETGRCFQAAVNAVRAGKDVVIVSGHSDDVVARTIEEGRSSGLSPRQSSEAVAGALGALCRRIALHATLGGLVLTGGDIAVSCCRSLSANGISVIQEVAAGIPVGVLKGGQCPGLGVVTKAGAFGARDALCKAVDFLKLFRISP
;
A
#
# COMPACT_ATOMS: atom_id res chain seq x y z
N MET A 1 27.06 9.08 -11.52
CA MET A 1 26.88 9.83 -10.26
C MET A 1 27.37 11.26 -10.44
N ASP A 2 28.66 11.49 -10.71
CA ASP A 2 29.24 12.85 -10.85
C ASP A 2 28.53 13.75 -11.85
N VAL A 3 28.29 13.25 -13.07
CA VAL A 3 27.68 14.05 -14.17
C VAL A 3 26.30 14.61 -13.81
N CYS A 4 25.50 13.84 -13.07
CA CYS A 4 24.12 14.21 -12.75
C CYS A 4 23.92 14.59 -11.27
N GLY A 5 24.99 14.70 -10.48
CA GLY A 5 24.93 15.07 -9.06
C GLY A 5 24.20 14.06 -8.16
N PHE A 6 24.19 12.76 -8.49
CA PHE A 6 23.61 11.74 -7.60
C PHE A 6 24.55 11.43 -6.44
N GLU A 7 24.01 11.42 -5.22
CA GLU A 7 24.76 11.20 -3.98
C GLU A 7 24.81 9.72 -3.57
N LEU A 8 23.84 8.92 -4.00
CA LEU A 8 23.72 7.51 -3.66
C LEU A 8 23.37 6.70 -4.91
N ALA A 9 24.06 5.59 -5.14
CA ALA A 9 23.65 4.58 -6.10
C ALA A 9 23.02 3.39 -5.38
N VAL A 10 21.77 3.05 -5.71
CA VAL A 10 21.09 1.84 -5.25
C VAL A 10 21.21 0.77 -6.32
N VAL A 11 21.90 -0.32 -5.98
CA VAL A 11 22.24 -1.41 -6.90
C VAL A 11 21.41 -2.65 -6.58
N ALA A 12 20.48 -3.01 -7.46
CA ALA A 12 19.67 -4.22 -7.37
C ALA A 12 19.59 -4.92 -8.73
N PRO A 13 20.51 -5.84 -9.05
CA PRO A 13 20.56 -6.51 -10.35
C PRO A 13 19.59 -7.69 -10.47
N ALA A 14 18.96 -8.12 -9.36
CA ALA A 14 18.04 -9.24 -9.33
C ALA A 14 16.92 -9.11 -10.36
N PHE A 15 16.58 -10.24 -10.99
CA PHE A 15 15.41 -10.38 -11.85
C PHE A 15 14.80 -11.77 -11.61
N PRO A 16 14.03 -11.94 -10.52
CA PRO A 16 13.53 -13.23 -10.06
C PRO A 16 12.75 -14.00 -11.12
N LYS A 17 11.92 -13.32 -11.94
CA LYS A 17 11.19 -13.93 -13.07
C LYS A 17 12.09 -14.63 -14.08
N ASN A 18 13.36 -14.20 -14.19
CA ASN A 18 14.36 -14.81 -15.07
C ASN A 18 15.40 -15.64 -14.29
N GLY A 19 15.02 -16.12 -13.10
CA GLY A 19 15.87 -16.96 -12.25
C GLY A 19 17.08 -16.25 -11.64
N ARG A 20 17.15 -14.91 -11.69
CA ARG A 20 18.27 -14.14 -11.16
C ARG A 20 17.94 -13.55 -9.81
N MET A 21 18.74 -13.86 -8.79
CA MET A 21 18.51 -13.38 -7.43
C MET A 21 19.80 -12.90 -6.77
N THR A 22 19.70 -11.94 -5.86
CA THR A 22 20.81 -11.49 -5.02
C THR A 22 20.49 -11.84 -3.57
N VAL A 23 21.34 -12.63 -2.94
CA VAL A 23 21.15 -13.12 -1.57
C VAL A 23 22.50 -13.10 -0.85
N GLY A 24 22.58 -12.42 0.29
CA GLY A 24 23.84 -12.25 1.01
C GLY A 24 24.89 -11.48 0.20
N GLY A 25 24.48 -10.60 -0.73
CA GLY A 25 25.36 -9.88 -1.65
C GLY A 25 25.81 -10.71 -2.85
N CYS A 26 25.63 -12.02 -2.84
CA CYS A 26 25.96 -12.91 -3.95
C CYS A 26 24.83 -12.97 -4.97
N HIS A 27 25.16 -12.88 -6.26
CA HIS A 27 24.21 -13.02 -7.35
C HIS A 27 24.19 -14.46 -7.89
N PHE A 28 22.99 -14.97 -8.09
CA PHE A 28 22.73 -16.33 -8.52
C PHE A 28 21.95 -16.35 -9.84
N LEU A 29 22.17 -17.41 -10.61
CA LEU A 29 21.33 -17.82 -11.74
C LEU A 29 20.77 -19.21 -11.42
N GLY A 30 19.46 -19.29 -11.19
CA GLY A 30 18.81 -20.49 -10.66
C GLY A 30 19.32 -20.79 -9.26
N THR A 31 20.01 -21.92 -9.10
CA THR A 31 20.55 -22.39 -7.82
C THR A 31 22.06 -22.20 -7.68
N ALA A 32 22.74 -21.69 -8.72
CA ALA A 32 24.19 -21.54 -8.76
C ALA A 32 24.63 -20.07 -8.69
N PRO A 33 25.72 -19.75 -7.97
CA PRO A 33 26.33 -18.43 -8.05
C PRO A 33 26.86 -18.17 -9.46
N LEU A 34 26.90 -16.91 -9.91
CA LEU A 34 27.27 -16.56 -11.30
C LEU A 34 28.60 -17.15 -11.75
N GLU A 35 29.63 -17.12 -10.90
CA GLU A 35 30.97 -17.66 -11.19
C GLU A 35 30.99 -19.19 -11.43
N ALA A 36 29.95 -19.91 -10.98
CA ALA A 36 29.77 -21.33 -11.20
C ALA A 36 28.87 -21.66 -12.41
N THR A 37 28.44 -20.65 -13.16
CA THR A 37 27.53 -20.79 -14.32
C THR A 37 28.29 -20.62 -15.64
N GLU A 38 27.60 -20.83 -16.77
CA GLU A 38 28.15 -20.56 -18.09
C GLU A 38 28.56 -19.09 -18.30
N ILE A 39 27.95 -18.15 -17.56
CA ILE A 39 28.25 -16.72 -17.60
C ILE A 39 29.69 -16.42 -17.18
N ALA A 40 30.29 -17.26 -16.33
CA ALA A 40 31.69 -17.14 -15.93
C ALA A 40 32.67 -17.38 -17.10
N ARG A 41 32.22 -18.05 -18.15
CA ARG A 41 33.01 -18.42 -19.34
C ARG A 41 32.63 -17.60 -20.57
N ASP A 42 31.86 -16.52 -20.38
CA ASP A 42 31.49 -15.63 -21.48
C ASP A 42 32.77 -15.12 -22.20
N PRO A 43 32.83 -15.21 -23.54
CA PRO A 43 34.05 -14.89 -24.29
C PRO A 43 34.39 -13.39 -24.30
N VAL A 44 33.45 -12.53 -23.93
CA VAL A 44 33.61 -11.06 -23.97
C VAL A 44 33.70 -10.49 -22.56
N CYS A 45 32.82 -10.92 -21.66
CA CYS A 45 32.67 -10.39 -20.30
C CYS A 45 32.53 -11.51 -19.27
N PRO A 46 33.60 -12.31 -19.03
CA PRO A 46 33.55 -13.39 -18.04
C PRO A 46 33.35 -12.83 -16.63
N VAL A 47 32.41 -13.40 -15.88
CA VAL A 47 32.13 -13.00 -14.49
C VAL A 47 32.74 -14.00 -13.52
N GLY A 48 33.86 -13.60 -12.89
CA GLY A 48 34.59 -14.43 -11.92
C GLY A 48 34.26 -14.18 -10.44
N GLU A 49 33.34 -13.26 -10.14
CA GLU A 49 32.98 -12.89 -8.77
C GLU A 49 31.46 -12.69 -8.68
N SER A 50 30.81 -13.49 -7.85
CA SER A 50 29.36 -13.45 -7.64
C SER A 50 28.95 -12.48 -6.55
N HIS A 51 29.83 -12.18 -5.58
CA HIS A 51 29.59 -11.23 -4.50
C HIS A 51 29.72 -9.80 -5.01
N ILE A 52 28.57 -9.20 -5.35
CA ILE A 52 28.47 -7.88 -5.98
C ILE A 52 29.16 -6.78 -5.16
N PRO A 53 29.08 -6.72 -3.81
CA PRO A 53 29.80 -5.70 -3.07
C PRO A 53 31.33 -5.79 -3.25
N THR A 54 31.90 -6.99 -3.31
CA THR A 54 33.33 -7.20 -3.59
C THR A 54 33.67 -6.78 -5.01
N LEU A 55 32.88 -7.25 -5.99
CA LEU A 55 33.05 -6.91 -7.40
C LEU A 55 33.07 -5.39 -7.62
N LEU A 56 32.08 -4.69 -7.08
CA LEU A 56 31.98 -3.23 -7.24
C LEU A 56 33.09 -2.49 -6.49
N ALA A 57 33.48 -2.96 -5.30
CA ALA A 57 34.58 -2.34 -4.56
C ALA A 57 35.92 -2.40 -5.33
N GLY A 58 36.12 -3.42 -6.17
CA GLY A 58 37.27 -3.51 -7.07
C GLY A 58 37.20 -2.59 -8.31
N GLN A 59 36.02 -2.06 -8.64
CA GLN A 59 35.76 -1.30 -9.87
C GLN A 59 35.50 0.20 -9.62
N THR A 60 35.39 0.63 -8.36
CA THR A 60 35.05 2.01 -8.01
C THR A 60 35.85 2.52 -6.83
N ARG A 61 36.08 3.84 -6.79
CA ARG A 61 36.69 4.52 -5.63
C ARG A 61 35.67 4.82 -4.53
N ARG A 62 34.38 4.67 -4.82
CA ARG A 62 33.28 4.95 -3.89
C ARG A 62 33.13 3.84 -2.87
N LYS A 63 32.71 4.19 -1.66
CA LYS A 63 32.52 3.19 -0.60
C LYS A 63 31.24 2.40 -0.84
N VAL A 64 31.39 1.09 -1.04
CA VAL A 64 30.27 0.15 -1.22
C VAL A 64 29.74 -0.30 0.15
N GLY A 65 28.42 -0.42 0.27
CA GLY A 65 27.68 -0.97 1.39
C GLY A 65 26.67 -2.02 0.91
N HIS A 66 26.09 -2.76 1.85
CA HIS A 66 25.18 -3.87 1.55
C HIS A 66 23.96 -3.86 2.48
N VAL A 67 22.77 -3.91 1.88
CA VAL A 67 21.50 -4.19 2.56
C VAL A 67 21.20 -5.67 2.39
N GLY A 68 21.48 -6.44 3.43
CA GLY A 68 21.32 -7.88 3.42
C GLY A 68 19.92 -8.36 3.79
N ILE A 69 19.72 -9.68 3.64
CA ILE A 69 18.50 -10.45 3.93
C ILE A 69 17.74 -9.96 5.18
N LYS A 70 18.43 -9.75 6.31
CA LYS A 70 17.79 -9.35 7.58
C LYS A 70 16.98 -8.05 7.43
N SER A 71 17.50 -7.08 6.69
CA SER A 71 16.81 -5.82 6.44
C SER A 71 15.67 -5.97 5.45
N VAL A 72 15.84 -6.81 4.43
CA VAL A 72 14.78 -7.12 3.45
C VAL A 72 13.60 -7.82 4.11
N LEU A 73 13.85 -8.79 4.98
CA LEU A 73 12.81 -9.48 5.76
C LEU A 73 12.09 -8.57 6.76
N ALA A 74 12.74 -7.50 7.21
CA ALA A 74 12.12 -6.48 8.04
C ALA A 74 11.29 -5.45 7.23
N GLY A 75 11.09 -5.71 5.93
CA GLY A 75 10.26 -4.91 5.03
C GLY A 75 10.88 -3.55 4.67
N SER A 76 10.07 -2.69 4.06
CA SER A 76 10.51 -1.37 3.56
C SER A 76 11.15 -0.49 4.65
N ASP A 77 10.61 -0.51 5.88
CA ASP A 77 11.19 0.26 7.00
C ASP A 77 12.56 -0.29 7.43
N GLY A 78 12.71 -1.62 7.48
CA GLY A 78 14.01 -2.26 7.79
C GLY A 78 15.08 -1.99 6.73
N ILE A 79 14.69 -1.91 5.46
CA ILE A 79 15.56 -1.51 4.35
C ILE A 79 15.96 -0.03 4.50
N LEU A 80 14.99 0.86 4.76
CA LEU A 80 15.23 2.29 4.93
C LEU A 80 16.21 2.57 6.07
N ASP A 81 16.03 1.92 7.23
CA ASP A 81 16.93 2.08 8.37
C ASP A 81 18.34 1.59 8.06
N ALA A 82 18.48 0.51 7.30
CA ALA A 82 19.78 0.04 6.83
C ALA A 82 20.43 1.04 5.86
N MET A 83 19.69 1.55 4.88
CA MET A 83 20.18 2.56 3.95
C MET A 83 20.63 3.82 4.68
N ARG A 84 19.85 4.31 5.66
CA ARG A 84 20.22 5.48 6.49
C ARG A 84 21.52 5.26 7.25
N ARG A 85 21.70 4.09 7.89
CA ARG A 85 22.96 3.74 8.57
C ARG A 85 24.14 3.69 7.61
N LEU A 86 23.97 3.10 6.42
CA LEU A 86 25.02 3.03 5.41
C LEU A 86 25.39 4.42 4.88
N CYS A 87 24.40 5.27 4.63
CA CYS A 87 24.63 6.67 4.24
C CYS A 87 25.38 7.44 5.33
N ALA A 88 25.00 7.29 6.60
CA ALA A 88 25.69 7.90 7.74
C ALA A 88 27.14 7.41 7.89
N ALA A 89 27.41 6.16 7.51
CA ALA A 89 28.76 5.60 7.43
C ALA A 89 29.53 6.02 6.16
N GLY A 90 28.98 6.92 5.35
CA GLY A 90 29.59 7.44 4.12
C GLY A 90 29.65 6.42 2.97
N ARG A 91 28.70 5.48 2.91
CA ARG A 91 28.56 4.58 1.76
C ARG A 91 27.76 5.28 0.66
N GLU A 92 28.32 5.28 -0.54
CA GLU A 92 27.76 5.98 -1.71
C GLU A 92 27.17 4.99 -2.73
N VAL A 93 27.53 3.70 -2.63
CA VAL A 93 26.98 2.63 -3.46
C VAL A 93 26.41 1.57 -2.53
N VAL A 94 25.13 1.27 -2.65
CA VAL A 94 24.43 0.32 -1.78
C VAL A 94 23.87 -0.81 -2.61
N VAL A 95 24.41 -2.01 -2.40
CA VAL A 95 23.89 -3.24 -3.01
C VAL A 95 22.75 -3.77 -2.15
N CYS A 96 21.64 -4.12 -2.78
CA CYS A 96 20.48 -4.67 -2.08
C CYS A 96 20.23 -6.12 -2.47
N ASP A 97 19.99 -6.97 -1.48
CA ASP A 97 19.46 -8.31 -1.70
C ASP A 97 18.02 -8.24 -2.23
N ALA A 98 17.69 -9.15 -3.14
CA ALA A 98 16.35 -9.38 -3.66
C ALA A 98 16.26 -10.75 -4.33
N TRP A 99 15.32 -11.57 -3.87
CA TRP A 99 15.03 -12.90 -4.46
C TRP A 99 13.56 -13.09 -4.87
N GLN A 100 12.74 -12.04 -4.73
CA GLN A 100 11.34 -11.98 -5.16
C GLN A 100 11.07 -10.57 -5.69
N ASP A 101 10.12 -10.42 -6.61
CA ASP A 101 9.79 -9.14 -7.23
C ASP A 101 9.32 -8.11 -6.19
N ASP A 102 8.65 -8.56 -5.13
CA ASP A 102 8.21 -7.70 -4.03
C ASP A 102 9.40 -7.04 -3.30
N HIS A 103 10.55 -7.72 -3.20
CA HIS A 103 11.75 -7.14 -2.58
C HIS A 103 12.29 -5.95 -3.38
N LEU A 104 12.21 -6.02 -4.72
CA LEU A 104 12.59 -4.91 -5.61
C LEU A 104 11.65 -3.71 -5.45
N THR A 105 10.38 -3.98 -5.20
CA THR A 105 9.38 -2.94 -4.95
C THR A 105 9.57 -2.31 -3.55
N MET A 106 9.81 -3.12 -2.52
CA MET A 106 10.10 -2.65 -1.16
C MET A 106 11.37 -1.81 -1.08
N LEU A 107 12.45 -2.22 -1.76
CA LEU A 107 13.71 -1.49 -1.76
C LEU A 107 13.57 -0.14 -2.46
N ALA A 108 12.82 -0.09 -3.57
CA ALA A 108 12.59 1.14 -4.30
C ALA A 108 11.74 2.12 -3.46
N MET A 109 10.67 1.64 -2.81
CA MET A 109 9.88 2.45 -1.87
C MET A 109 10.71 2.97 -0.68
N ALA A 110 11.64 2.16 -0.17
CA ALA A 110 12.53 2.59 0.90
C ALA A 110 13.50 3.69 0.41
N ALA A 111 14.10 3.49 -0.75
CA ALA A 111 15.09 4.40 -1.31
C ALA A 111 14.51 5.79 -1.66
N VAL A 112 13.25 5.89 -2.14
CA VAL A 112 12.62 7.22 -2.37
C VAL A 112 12.30 8.00 -1.10
N ARG A 113 12.28 7.34 0.07
CA ARG A 113 12.10 8.00 1.38
C ARG A 113 13.42 8.56 1.92
N LEU A 114 14.53 8.38 1.20
CA LEU A 114 15.79 9.06 1.49
C LEU A 114 15.72 10.49 0.95
N ASP A 115 16.09 11.46 1.78
CA ASP A 115 16.18 12.87 1.39
C ASP A 115 17.48 13.15 0.63
N LYS A 116 17.73 12.39 -0.44
CA LYS A 116 18.96 12.42 -1.25
C LYS A 116 18.68 12.04 -2.71
N PRO A 117 19.43 12.59 -3.68
CA PRO A 117 19.32 12.18 -5.08
C PRO A 117 19.88 10.77 -5.28
N VAL A 118 19.02 9.81 -5.61
CA VAL A 118 19.35 8.40 -5.83
C VAL A 118 19.50 8.09 -7.31
N LEU A 119 20.63 7.46 -7.67
CA LEU A 119 20.84 6.78 -8.95
C LEU A 119 20.39 5.33 -8.84
N TRP A 120 19.46 4.93 -9.70
CA TRP A 120 18.99 3.55 -9.78
C TRP A 120 19.89 2.72 -10.71
N VAL A 121 20.41 1.60 -10.21
CA VAL A 121 21.28 0.70 -10.96
C VAL A 121 20.74 -0.71 -10.82
N GLY A 122 20.36 -1.33 -11.93
CA GLY A 122 19.76 -2.67 -11.90
C GLY A 122 19.41 -3.17 -13.28
N SER A 123 18.72 -4.31 -13.30
CA SER A 123 18.20 -4.94 -14.51
C SER A 123 16.71 -4.57 -14.72
N ALA A 124 16.02 -5.30 -15.61
CA ALA A 124 14.58 -5.16 -15.81
C ALA A 124 13.77 -5.36 -14.52
N GLY A 125 14.23 -6.22 -13.61
CA GLY A 125 13.54 -6.44 -12.33
C GLY A 125 13.37 -5.14 -11.53
N LEU A 126 14.47 -4.40 -11.29
CA LEU A 126 14.37 -3.11 -10.60
C LEU A 126 13.58 -2.10 -11.43
N ALA A 127 13.83 -2.05 -12.74
CA ALA A 127 13.18 -1.10 -13.65
C ALA A 127 11.64 -1.25 -13.65
N GLU A 128 11.10 -2.45 -13.52
CA GLU A 128 9.65 -2.70 -13.42
C GLU A 128 9.03 -2.07 -12.16
N SER A 129 9.79 -1.96 -11.06
CA SER A 129 9.31 -1.37 -9.80
C SER A 129 9.38 0.17 -9.79
N LEU A 130 10.23 0.79 -10.61
CA LEU A 130 10.47 2.24 -10.54
C LEU A 130 9.29 3.12 -10.96
N PRO A 131 8.51 2.82 -12.02
CA PRO A 131 7.40 3.68 -12.43
C PRO A 131 6.39 3.94 -11.32
N LEU A 132 6.02 2.87 -10.62
CA LEU A 132 5.17 2.91 -9.43
C LEU A 132 5.74 3.87 -8.37
N VAL A 133 6.99 3.66 -8.02
CA VAL A 133 7.66 4.29 -6.88
C VAL A 133 8.00 5.76 -7.14
N LEU A 134 8.38 6.08 -8.37
CA LEU A 134 8.71 7.44 -8.81
C LEU A 134 7.46 8.18 -9.34
N GLY A 135 6.30 7.53 -9.36
CA GLY A 135 5.07 8.08 -9.93
C GLY A 135 5.15 8.35 -11.43
N LEU A 136 6.07 7.68 -12.14
CA LEU A 136 6.24 7.80 -13.59
C LEU A 136 5.17 6.96 -14.30
N GLY A 137 4.50 7.53 -15.31
CA GLY A 137 3.47 6.83 -16.08
C GLY A 137 2.05 6.93 -15.50
N ALA A 138 1.86 7.55 -14.32
CA ALA A 138 0.55 8.03 -13.91
C ALA A 138 0.38 9.47 -14.40
N SER A 139 -0.23 9.65 -15.58
CA SER A 139 -0.90 10.92 -15.85
C SER A 139 -1.87 11.20 -14.69
N ALA A 140 -2.09 12.46 -14.30
CA ALA A 140 -3.15 12.79 -13.34
C ALA A 140 -4.51 12.21 -13.78
N ALA A 141 -4.70 11.99 -15.09
CA ALA A 141 -5.87 11.35 -15.69
C ALA A 141 -6.01 9.84 -15.36
N ASP A 142 -4.93 9.15 -14.97
CA ASP A 142 -4.92 7.71 -14.68
C ASP A 142 -5.05 7.39 -13.18
N ARG A 143 -4.95 8.41 -12.31
CA ARG A 143 -5.13 8.26 -10.86
C ARG A 143 -6.62 8.20 -10.54
N LYS A 144 -7.14 6.98 -10.43
CA LYS A 144 -8.53 6.74 -10.04
C LYS A 144 -8.69 7.02 -8.54
N PRO A 145 -9.78 7.68 -8.12
CA PRO A 145 -10.00 7.98 -6.71
C PRO A 145 -10.11 6.73 -5.83
N VAL A 146 -9.66 6.86 -4.60
CA VAL A 146 -9.76 5.85 -3.54
C VAL A 146 -10.92 6.20 -2.63
N VAL A 147 -11.66 5.18 -2.19
CA VAL A 147 -12.76 5.34 -1.23
C VAL A 147 -12.36 4.70 0.09
N VAL A 148 -12.39 5.49 1.15
CA VAL A 148 -12.16 5.07 2.53
C VAL A 148 -13.51 4.89 3.22
N ILE A 149 -13.79 3.71 3.76
CA ILE A 149 -14.96 3.43 4.59
C ILE A 149 -14.48 3.21 6.03
N ALA A 150 -14.83 4.14 6.91
CA ALA A 150 -14.39 4.16 8.31
C ALA A 150 -15.57 4.08 9.28
N GLY A 151 -15.81 2.87 9.80
CA GLY A 151 -16.80 2.66 10.86
C GLY A 151 -16.20 2.44 12.25
N SER A 152 -14.87 2.53 12.40
CA SER A 152 -14.23 2.37 13.70
C SER A 152 -14.35 3.64 14.56
N VAL A 153 -14.80 3.45 15.80
CA VAL A 153 -14.99 4.50 16.82
C VAL A 153 -13.71 4.84 17.60
N SER A 154 -12.57 4.22 17.26
CA SER A 154 -11.31 4.44 17.98
C SER A 154 -10.80 5.88 17.83
N ALA A 155 -10.16 6.40 18.87
CA ALA A 155 -9.50 7.72 18.79
C ALA A 155 -8.41 7.76 17.71
N VAL A 156 -7.74 6.62 17.46
CA VAL A 156 -6.73 6.46 16.40
C VAL A 156 -7.34 6.68 15.02
N THR A 157 -8.44 6.00 14.68
CA THR A 157 -9.10 6.16 13.39
C THR A 157 -9.65 7.57 13.24
N ARG A 158 -10.26 8.14 14.30
CA ARG A 158 -10.74 9.54 14.30
C ARG A 158 -9.62 10.53 13.94
N GLY A 159 -8.45 10.40 14.58
CA GLY A 159 -7.29 11.25 14.31
C GLY A 159 -6.72 11.08 12.89
N GLN A 160 -6.73 9.86 12.35
CA GLN A 160 -6.30 9.56 10.98
C GLN A 160 -7.27 10.13 9.94
N VAL A 161 -8.59 10.02 10.18
CA VAL A 161 -9.63 10.60 9.33
C VAL A 161 -9.52 12.11 9.30
N GLU A 162 -9.30 12.76 10.45
CA GLU A 162 -9.17 14.21 10.53
C GLU A 162 -7.95 14.70 9.73
N MET A 163 -6.82 14.00 9.83
CA MET A 163 -5.65 14.29 9.00
C MET A 163 -5.95 14.12 7.50
N LEU A 164 -6.65 13.05 7.12
CA LEU A 164 -7.01 12.80 5.72
C LEU A 164 -7.97 13.86 5.17
N ARG A 165 -8.95 14.29 5.98
CA ARG A 165 -9.95 15.33 5.65
C ARG A 165 -9.32 16.68 5.33
N GLN A 166 -8.15 16.98 5.88
CA GLN A 166 -7.44 18.25 5.64
C GLN A 166 -6.89 18.37 4.20
N ARG A 167 -6.87 17.27 3.42
CA ARG A 167 -6.43 17.30 2.02
C ARG A 167 -7.51 17.90 1.11
N ALA A 168 -7.12 18.80 0.21
CA ALA A 168 -8.04 19.49 -0.69
C ALA A 168 -8.71 18.57 -1.74
N ASP A 169 -8.05 17.44 -2.06
CA ASP A 169 -8.51 16.42 -3.00
C ASP A 169 -9.36 15.32 -2.34
N VAL A 170 -9.75 15.49 -1.07
CA VAL A 170 -10.60 14.55 -0.34
C VAL A 170 -11.98 15.16 -0.10
N ALA A 171 -13.03 14.38 -0.41
CA ALA A 171 -14.40 14.66 -0.01
C ALA A 171 -14.75 13.89 1.27
N TYR A 172 -15.19 14.62 2.29
CA TYR A 172 -15.62 14.06 3.57
C TYR A 172 -17.13 13.87 3.59
N ILE A 173 -17.58 12.64 3.88
CA ILE A 173 -18.99 12.27 3.95
C ILE A 173 -19.24 11.64 5.31
N GLU A 174 -20.06 12.30 6.11
CA GLU A 174 -20.53 11.78 7.38
C GLU A 174 -21.84 11.03 7.15
N ALA A 175 -21.88 9.74 7.49
CA ALA A 175 -23.09 8.93 7.46
C ALA A 175 -23.74 8.92 8.85
N ASP A 176 -25.06 9.01 8.90
CA ASP A 176 -25.83 8.92 10.14
C ASP A 176 -26.12 7.45 10.51
N PRO A 177 -25.43 6.87 11.50
CA PRO A 177 -25.67 5.50 11.91
C PRO A 177 -27.07 5.27 12.50
N CYS A 178 -27.72 6.29 13.07
CA CYS A 178 -29.08 6.15 13.59
C CYS A 178 -30.08 5.92 12.45
N ALA A 179 -29.90 6.59 11.31
CA ALA A 179 -30.73 6.40 10.13
C ALA A 179 -30.63 4.98 9.57
N PHE A 180 -29.46 4.33 9.66
CA PHE A 180 -29.28 2.95 9.21
C PHE A 180 -30.03 1.91 10.04
N LEU A 181 -30.47 2.25 11.25
CA LEU A 181 -31.25 1.34 12.10
C LEU A 181 -32.73 1.30 11.72
N LYS A 182 -33.21 2.23 10.87
CA LYS A 182 -34.62 2.36 10.48
C LYS A 182 -34.77 2.07 8.99
N PRO A 183 -35.62 1.11 8.56
CA PRO A 183 -35.73 0.72 7.15
C PRO A 183 -35.96 1.89 6.17
N ASP A 184 -36.93 2.77 6.48
CA ASP A 184 -37.28 3.89 5.59
C ASP A 184 -36.16 4.94 5.51
N ALA A 185 -35.51 5.24 6.64
CA ALA A 185 -34.42 6.22 6.69
C ALA A 185 -33.11 5.66 6.12
N ALA A 186 -32.87 4.35 6.26
CA ALA A 186 -31.66 3.70 5.78
C ALA A 186 -31.51 3.83 4.26
N GLN A 187 -32.62 3.71 3.51
CA GLN A 187 -32.60 3.88 2.06
C GLN A 187 -32.28 5.32 1.65
N ALA A 188 -32.90 6.30 2.31
CA ALA A 188 -32.65 7.72 2.06
C ALA A 188 -31.19 8.09 2.37
N GLU A 189 -30.68 7.63 3.51
CA GLU A 189 -29.32 7.91 3.95
C GLU A 189 -28.26 7.23 3.06
N THR A 190 -28.49 5.97 2.68
CA THR A 190 -27.66 5.27 1.71
C THR A 190 -27.65 6.00 0.37
N GLY A 191 -28.81 6.50 -0.08
CA GLY A 191 -28.94 7.29 -1.31
C GLY A 191 -28.14 8.59 -1.26
N ARG A 192 -28.25 9.33 -0.15
CA ARG A 192 -27.52 10.59 0.09
C ARG A 192 -26.01 10.37 0.07
N CYS A 193 -25.52 9.41 0.85
CA CYS A 193 -24.09 9.09 0.91
C CYS A 193 -23.56 8.59 -0.43
N PHE A 194 -24.33 7.74 -1.12
CA PHE A 194 -23.96 7.22 -2.44
C PHE A 194 -23.82 8.34 -3.47
N GLN A 195 -24.81 9.25 -3.54
CA GLN A 195 -24.78 10.34 -4.52
C GLN A 195 -23.61 11.30 -4.25
N ALA A 196 -23.36 11.63 -2.98
CA ALA A 196 -22.23 12.46 -2.59
C ALA A 196 -20.88 11.79 -2.96
N ALA A 197 -20.73 10.49 -2.69
CA ALA A 197 -19.51 9.75 -2.99
C ALA A 197 -19.26 9.66 -4.51
N VAL A 198 -20.27 9.28 -5.30
CA VAL A 198 -20.11 9.17 -6.75
C VAL A 198 -19.82 10.52 -7.41
N ASN A 199 -20.45 11.61 -6.93
CA ASN A 199 -20.16 12.96 -7.44
C ASN A 199 -18.71 13.36 -7.15
N ALA A 200 -18.22 13.08 -5.94
CA ALA A 200 -16.82 13.36 -5.57
C ALA A 200 -15.83 12.53 -6.40
N VAL A 201 -16.08 11.23 -6.57
CA VAL A 201 -15.22 10.37 -7.40
C VAL A 201 -15.21 10.83 -8.86
N ARG A 202 -16.36 11.23 -9.42
CA ARG A 202 -16.43 11.79 -10.78
C ARG A 202 -15.69 13.12 -10.93
N ALA A 203 -15.59 13.89 -9.85
CA ALA A 203 -14.77 15.10 -9.78
C ALA A 203 -13.28 14.80 -9.53
N GLY A 204 -12.86 13.54 -9.52
CA GLY A 204 -11.48 13.12 -9.30
C GLY A 204 -11.02 13.18 -7.84
N LYS A 205 -11.94 13.33 -6.89
CA LYS A 205 -11.63 13.42 -5.46
C LYS A 205 -11.67 12.05 -4.80
N ASP A 206 -10.71 11.79 -3.93
CA ASP A 206 -10.80 10.68 -2.97
C ASP A 206 -11.97 10.92 -2.01
N VAL A 207 -12.54 9.85 -1.48
CA VAL A 207 -13.72 9.94 -0.60
C VAL A 207 -13.42 9.28 0.72
N VAL A 208 -13.77 9.94 1.81
CA VAL A 208 -13.82 9.31 3.15
C VAL A 208 -15.24 9.33 3.66
N ILE A 209 -15.80 8.15 3.89
CA ILE A 209 -17.12 7.94 4.48
C ILE A 209 -16.92 7.46 5.90
N VAL A 210 -17.49 8.18 6.86
CA VAL A 210 -17.39 7.83 8.28
C VAL A 210 -18.74 7.56 8.92
N SER A 211 -18.78 6.63 9.87
CA SER A 211 -19.88 6.48 10.82
C SER A 211 -19.36 6.55 12.25
N GLY A 212 -20.04 7.25 13.15
CA GLY A 212 -19.64 7.30 14.56
C GLY A 212 -18.36 8.11 14.80
N HIS A 213 -18.27 9.32 14.22
CA HIS A 213 -17.10 10.20 14.33
C HIS A 213 -16.91 10.82 15.74
N SER A 214 -17.83 10.57 16.67
CA SER A 214 -17.79 11.05 18.05
C SER A 214 -18.44 10.04 18.99
N ASP A 215 -18.05 10.08 20.27
CA ASP A 215 -18.61 9.18 21.28
C ASP A 215 -20.11 9.45 21.50
N ASP A 216 -20.57 10.69 21.31
CA ASP A 216 -21.99 11.05 21.38
C ASP A 216 -22.83 10.38 20.30
N VAL A 217 -22.34 10.35 19.05
CA VAL A 217 -23.04 9.67 17.95
C VAL A 217 -23.11 8.17 18.19
N VAL A 218 -22.06 7.57 18.74
CA VAL A 218 -22.04 6.14 19.11
C VAL A 218 -23.05 5.86 20.21
N ALA A 219 -23.07 6.67 21.27
CA ALA A 219 -24.02 6.53 22.36
C ALA A 219 -25.47 6.65 21.87
N ARG A 220 -25.76 7.65 21.03
CA ARG A 220 -27.08 7.84 20.42
C ARG A 220 -27.49 6.66 19.54
N THR A 221 -26.57 6.10 18.77
CA THR A 221 -26.83 4.92 17.92
C THR A 221 -27.21 3.71 18.76
N ILE A 222 -26.49 3.47 19.85
CA ILE A 222 -26.78 2.36 20.77
C ILE A 222 -28.16 2.56 21.41
N GLU A 223 -28.50 3.77 21.82
CA GLU A 223 -29.79 4.07 22.46
C GLU A 223 -30.97 3.94 21.49
N GLU A 224 -30.80 4.41 20.26
CA GLU A 224 -31.79 4.25 19.19
C GLU A 224 -32.00 2.76 18.86
N GLY A 225 -30.91 1.99 18.81
CA GLY A 225 -30.93 0.56 18.62
C GLY A 225 -31.70 -0.16 19.72
N ARG A 226 -31.43 0.17 20.99
CA ARG A 226 -32.17 -0.37 22.14
C ARG A 226 -33.66 -0.05 22.07
N SER A 227 -34.01 1.18 21.70
CA SER A 227 -35.40 1.60 21.51
C SER A 227 -36.12 0.79 20.43
N SER A 228 -35.35 0.24 19.48
CA SER A 228 -35.84 -0.65 18.41
C SER A 228 -35.67 -2.13 18.72
N GLY A 229 -35.34 -2.50 19.97
CA GLY A 229 -35.15 -3.89 20.42
C GLY A 229 -33.82 -4.53 20.00
N LEU A 230 -32.86 -3.76 19.51
CA LEU A 230 -31.54 -4.23 19.10
C LEU A 230 -30.54 -4.17 20.25
N SER A 231 -29.71 -5.20 20.35
CA SER A 231 -28.49 -5.15 21.17
C SER A 231 -27.46 -4.19 20.56
N PRO A 232 -26.46 -3.72 21.35
CA PRO A 232 -25.36 -2.91 20.82
C PRO A 232 -24.63 -3.59 19.65
N ARG A 233 -24.47 -4.92 19.73
CA ARG A 233 -23.87 -5.73 18.67
C ARG A 233 -24.71 -5.72 17.39
N GLN A 234 -26.01 -5.97 17.49
CA GLN A 234 -26.91 -5.94 16.34
C GLN A 234 -26.97 -4.55 15.70
N SER A 235 -26.90 -3.49 16.50
CA SER A 235 -26.83 -2.11 16.00
C SER A 235 -25.54 -1.88 15.21
N SER A 236 -24.39 -2.34 15.73
CA SER A 236 -23.10 -2.30 15.03
C SER A 236 -23.11 -3.12 13.73
N GLU A 237 -23.68 -4.32 13.76
CA GLU A 237 -23.83 -5.19 12.59
C GLU A 237 -24.74 -4.56 11.52
N ALA A 238 -25.82 -3.87 11.91
CA ALA A 238 -26.71 -3.15 11.00
C ALA A 238 -25.99 -1.97 10.33
N VAL A 239 -25.26 -1.16 11.10
CA VAL A 239 -24.44 -0.05 10.56
C VAL A 239 -23.36 -0.57 9.62
N ALA A 240 -22.63 -1.62 10.01
CA ALA A 240 -21.64 -2.26 9.17
C ALA A 240 -22.26 -2.82 7.87
N GLY A 241 -23.44 -3.43 7.96
CA GLY A 241 -24.22 -3.91 6.81
C GLY A 241 -24.57 -2.80 5.84
N ALA A 242 -25.08 -1.67 6.36
CA ALA A 242 -25.42 -0.50 5.54
C ALA A 242 -24.18 0.10 4.86
N LEU A 243 -23.07 0.25 5.59
CA LEU A 243 -21.79 0.71 5.02
C LEU A 243 -21.24 -0.28 3.97
N GLY A 244 -21.39 -1.58 4.18
CA GLY A 244 -21.03 -2.62 3.21
C GLY A 244 -21.83 -2.50 1.92
N ALA A 245 -23.16 -2.32 2.04
CA ALA A 245 -24.05 -2.10 0.91
C ALA A 245 -23.71 -0.81 0.15
N LEU A 246 -23.40 0.27 0.87
CA LEU A 246 -22.94 1.54 0.30
C LEU A 246 -21.61 1.36 -0.44
N CYS A 247 -20.62 0.70 0.17
CA CYS A 247 -19.32 0.39 -0.43
C CYS A 247 -19.48 -0.36 -1.75
N ARG A 248 -20.28 -1.44 -1.75
CA ARG A 248 -20.62 -2.21 -2.95
C ARG A 248 -21.24 -1.31 -4.01
N ARG A 249 -22.23 -0.50 -3.64
CA ARG A 249 -22.93 0.37 -4.58
C ARG A 249 -21.97 1.37 -5.23
N ILE A 250 -21.08 1.98 -4.46
CA ILE A 250 -20.05 2.91 -4.99
C ILE A 250 -19.09 2.18 -5.93
N ALA A 251 -18.54 1.03 -5.52
CA ALA A 251 -17.58 0.27 -6.32
C ALA A 251 -18.15 -0.21 -7.67
N LEU A 252 -19.46 -0.46 -7.74
CA LEU A 252 -20.13 -0.87 -8.99
C LEU A 252 -20.50 0.30 -9.92
N HIS A 253 -20.57 1.53 -9.41
CA HIS A 253 -21.03 2.70 -10.19
C HIS A 253 -19.95 3.76 -10.40
N ALA A 254 -18.75 3.55 -9.88
CA ALA A 254 -17.62 4.44 -10.02
C ALA A 254 -16.33 3.64 -10.25
N THR A 255 -15.43 4.20 -11.04
CA THR A 255 -14.13 3.58 -11.31
C THR A 255 -13.14 3.99 -10.22
N LEU A 256 -12.79 3.04 -9.35
CA LEU A 256 -11.95 3.30 -8.18
C LEU A 256 -10.51 2.87 -8.41
N GLY A 257 -9.58 3.54 -7.73
CA GLY A 257 -8.19 3.08 -7.56
C GLY A 257 -8.06 1.99 -6.50
N GLY A 258 -8.95 2.03 -5.50
CA GLY A 258 -9.03 1.00 -4.47
C GLY A 258 -9.97 1.38 -3.33
N LEU A 259 -10.04 0.49 -2.33
CA LEU A 259 -10.81 0.67 -1.11
C LEU A 259 -9.89 0.63 0.12
N VAL A 260 -10.07 1.57 1.04
CA VAL A 260 -9.48 1.48 2.38
C VAL A 260 -10.59 1.20 3.37
N LEU A 261 -10.53 0.06 4.05
CA LEU A 261 -11.58 -0.41 4.95
C LEU A 261 -11.04 -0.42 6.38
N THR A 262 -11.63 0.38 7.26
CA THR A 262 -11.21 0.42 8.67
C THR A 262 -12.30 0.03 9.67
N GLY A 263 -11.92 -0.91 10.54
CA GLY A 263 -12.81 -1.70 11.39
C GLY A 263 -12.97 -3.11 10.84
N GLY A 264 -12.85 -4.13 11.70
CA GLY A 264 -12.96 -5.53 11.28
C GLY A 264 -14.31 -5.84 10.65
N ASP A 265 -15.39 -5.43 11.33
CA ASP A 265 -16.76 -5.64 10.85
C ASP A 265 -17.03 -4.90 9.54
N ILE A 266 -16.45 -3.71 9.36
CA ILE A 266 -16.57 -2.92 8.12
C ILE A 266 -15.88 -3.63 6.97
N ALA A 267 -14.64 -4.08 7.18
CA ALA A 267 -13.89 -4.80 6.15
C ALA A 267 -14.62 -6.08 5.72
N VAL A 268 -15.10 -6.87 6.70
CA VAL A 268 -15.87 -8.09 6.44
C VAL A 268 -17.17 -7.78 5.72
N SER A 269 -17.93 -6.78 6.18
CA SER A 269 -19.21 -6.41 5.57
C SER A 269 -19.04 -5.95 4.12
N CYS A 270 -18.07 -5.09 3.84
CA CYS A 270 -17.79 -4.62 2.47
C CYS A 270 -17.38 -5.77 1.54
N CYS A 271 -16.49 -6.66 1.99
CA CYS A 271 -16.08 -7.83 1.22
C CYS A 271 -17.27 -8.78 0.93
N ARG A 272 -18.12 -9.04 1.94
CA ARG A 272 -19.34 -9.85 1.78
C ARG A 272 -20.33 -9.21 0.82
N SER A 273 -20.56 -7.91 0.92
CA SER A 273 -21.46 -7.18 0.01
C SER A 273 -20.96 -7.22 -1.44
N LEU A 274 -19.64 -7.21 -1.65
CA LEU A 274 -19.02 -7.40 -2.97
C LEU A 274 -18.96 -8.86 -3.44
N SER A 275 -19.46 -9.79 -2.63
CA SER A 275 -19.37 -11.24 -2.85
C SER A 275 -17.94 -11.74 -3.08
N ALA A 276 -16.95 -11.06 -2.48
CA ALA A 276 -15.55 -11.45 -2.59
C ALA A 276 -15.29 -12.75 -1.81
N ASN A 277 -14.51 -13.66 -2.40
CA ASN A 277 -14.09 -14.90 -1.77
C ASN A 277 -12.97 -14.69 -0.74
N GLY A 278 -12.23 -13.57 -0.87
CA GLY A 278 -11.15 -13.21 0.03
C GLY A 278 -10.32 -12.06 -0.50
N ILE A 279 -9.22 -11.75 0.20
CA ILE A 279 -8.21 -10.78 -0.20
C ILE A 279 -6.89 -11.53 -0.36
N SER A 280 -6.28 -11.45 -1.54
CA SER A 280 -4.90 -11.90 -1.74
C SER A 280 -3.97 -10.81 -1.21
N VAL A 281 -3.43 -11.01 -0.01
CA VAL A 281 -2.49 -10.08 0.61
C VAL A 281 -1.20 -10.04 -0.21
N ILE A 282 -0.72 -8.84 -0.48
CA ILE A 282 0.49 -8.57 -1.27
C ILE A 282 1.60 -8.14 -0.33
N GLN A 283 1.37 -7.07 0.42
CA GLN A 283 2.34 -6.54 1.39
C GLN A 283 1.62 -5.73 2.47
N GLU A 284 2.38 -5.00 3.28
CA GLU A 284 1.83 -4.02 4.22
C GLU A 284 2.14 -2.59 3.76
N VAL A 285 1.15 -1.70 3.85
CA VAL A 285 1.34 -0.25 3.64
C VAL A 285 2.08 0.37 4.83
N ALA A 286 1.81 -0.16 6.02
CA ALA A 286 2.47 0.15 7.28
C ALA A 286 2.27 -1.04 8.22
N ALA A 287 3.04 -1.14 9.31
CA ALA A 287 2.98 -2.26 10.25
C ALA A 287 1.53 -2.63 10.66
N GLY A 288 1.11 -3.85 10.32
CA GLY A 288 -0.23 -4.38 10.61
C GLY A 288 -1.36 -3.79 9.76
N ILE A 289 -1.03 -3.16 8.64
CA ILE A 289 -1.97 -2.58 7.67
C ILE A 289 -1.72 -3.22 6.29
N PRO A 290 -2.29 -4.40 6.02
CA PRO A 290 -2.07 -5.11 4.78
C PRO A 290 -2.77 -4.42 3.60
N VAL A 291 -2.14 -4.52 2.42
CA VAL A 291 -2.71 -4.24 1.11
C VAL A 291 -2.78 -5.53 0.30
N GLY A 292 -3.85 -5.68 -0.47
CA GLY A 292 -4.04 -6.82 -1.35
C GLY A 292 -5.07 -6.55 -2.44
N VAL A 293 -5.50 -7.61 -3.13
CA VAL A 293 -6.60 -7.57 -4.11
C VAL A 293 -7.78 -8.40 -3.69
N LEU A 294 -8.98 -7.92 -4.00
CA LEU A 294 -10.19 -8.75 -3.95
C LEU A 294 -10.07 -9.94 -4.91
N LYS A 295 -10.39 -11.14 -4.42
CA LYS A 295 -10.52 -12.36 -5.22
C LYS A 295 -12.00 -12.71 -5.40
N GLY A 296 -12.37 -12.96 -6.65
CA GLY A 296 -13.75 -13.27 -7.04
C GLY A 296 -14.73 -12.13 -6.77
N GLY A 297 -16.03 -12.45 -6.70
CA GLY A 297 -17.09 -11.47 -6.52
C GLY A 297 -17.25 -10.51 -7.68
N GLN A 298 -17.72 -9.30 -7.38
CA GLN A 298 -18.13 -8.32 -8.40
C GLN A 298 -17.03 -7.32 -8.79
N CYS A 299 -15.94 -7.26 -8.02
CA CYS A 299 -14.80 -6.37 -8.27
C CYS A 299 -13.46 -7.13 -8.13
N PRO A 300 -13.24 -8.24 -8.85
CA PRO A 300 -11.99 -8.98 -8.77
C PRO A 300 -10.81 -8.10 -9.20
N GLY A 301 -9.68 -8.20 -8.50
CA GLY A 301 -8.47 -7.41 -8.77
C GLY A 301 -8.50 -5.98 -8.22
N LEU A 302 -9.61 -5.52 -7.64
CA LEU A 302 -9.66 -4.21 -6.99
C LEU A 302 -8.75 -4.20 -5.76
N GLY A 303 -7.89 -3.19 -5.66
CA GLY A 303 -6.99 -3.00 -4.54
C GLY A 303 -7.73 -2.68 -3.25
N VAL A 304 -7.36 -3.34 -2.16
CA VAL A 304 -7.96 -3.17 -0.84
C VAL A 304 -6.88 -3.07 0.22
N VAL A 305 -6.97 -2.04 1.05
CA VAL A 305 -6.24 -1.93 2.31
C VAL A 305 -7.21 -2.18 3.44
N THR A 306 -6.86 -3.07 4.37
CA THR A 306 -7.65 -3.25 5.60
C THR A 306 -6.86 -2.77 6.81
N LYS A 307 -7.54 -2.10 7.75
CA LYS A 307 -6.92 -1.55 8.96
C LYS A 307 -7.79 -1.82 10.19
N ALA A 308 -7.23 -2.50 11.18
CA ALA A 308 -7.85 -2.58 12.50
C ALA A 308 -8.00 -1.18 13.13
N GLY A 309 -9.06 -0.97 13.91
CA GLY A 309 -9.41 0.37 14.41
C GLY A 309 -8.29 1.07 15.17
N ALA A 310 -7.56 0.37 16.04
CA ALA A 310 -6.52 0.96 16.88
C ALA A 310 -5.12 1.02 16.24
N PHE A 311 -4.98 0.61 14.97
CA PHE A 311 -3.68 0.43 14.32
C PHE A 311 -3.26 1.64 13.48
N GLY A 312 -1.93 1.75 13.29
CA GLY A 312 -1.29 2.71 12.41
C GLY A 312 -0.93 4.04 13.08
N ALA A 313 0.10 4.69 12.54
CA ALA A 313 0.46 6.06 12.88
C ALA A 313 -0.62 7.06 12.40
N ARG A 314 -0.47 8.34 12.77
CA ARG A 314 -1.45 9.39 12.46
C ARG A 314 -1.67 9.58 10.94
N ASP A 315 -0.67 9.25 10.13
CA ASP A 315 -0.68 9.35 8.66
C ASP A 315 -1.06 8.03 7.95
N ALA A 316 -1.52 7.01 8.67
CA ALA A 316 -1.74 5.68 8.08
C ALA A 316 -2.80 5.66 6.97
N LEU A 317 -3.93 6.38 7.14
CA LEU A 317 -4.96 6.45 6.09
C LEU A 317 -4.49 7.25 4.88
N CYS A 318 -3.71 8.31 5.10
CA CYS A 318 -3.02 9.05 4.03
C CYS A 318 -2.12 8.12 3.22
N LYS A 319 -1.26 7.34 3.88
CA LYS A 319 -0.40 6.34 3.23
C LYS A 319 -1.20 5.30 2.46
N ALA A 320 -2.31 4.80 3.02
CA ALA A 320 -3.16 3.82 2.36
C ALA A 320 -3.79 4.34 1.07
N VAL A 321 -4.29 5.58 1.09
CA VAL A 321 -4.84 6.25 -0.09
C VAL A 321 -3.75 6.46 -1.14
N ASP A 322 -2.61 7.02 -0.75
CA ASP A 322 -1.50 7.29 -1.67
C ASP A 322 -0.98 5.99 -2.29
N PHE A 323 -0.86 4.93 -1.48
CA PHE A 323 -0.44 3.62 -1.93
C PHE A 323 -1.38 3.08 -3.00
N LEU A 324 -2.69 3.06 -2.77
CA LEU A 324 -3.66 2.55 -3.75
C LEU A 324 -3.75 3.41 -5.03
N LYS A 325 -3.44 4.70 -4.96
CA LYS A 325 -3.39 5.59 -6.14
C LYS A 325 -2.16 5.33 -7.02
N LEU A 326 -1.06 4.90 -6.40
CA LEU A 326 0.21 4.65 -7.09
C LEU A 326 0.30 3.19 -7.56
N PHE A 327 -0.21 2.26 -6.75
CA PHE A 327 -0.08 0.81 -6.95
C PHE A 327 -1.08 0.27 -7.97
N ARG A 328 -0.61 0.01 -9.21
CA ARG A 328 -1.35 -0.84 -10.16
C ARG A 328 -1.14 -2.29 -9.77
N ILE A 329 -2.20 -2.94 -9.32
CA ILE A 329 -2.17 -4.39 -9.12
C ILE A 329 -2.44 -5.01 -10.48
N SER A 330 -1.37 -5.46 -11.15
CA SER A 330 -1.51 -6.28 -12.35
C SER A 330 -2.21 -7.60 -11.96
N PRO A 331 -3.23 -8.03 -12.72
CA PRO A 331 -4.00 -9.24 -12.42
C PRO A 331 -3.15 -10.51 -12.46
#